data_AF-A0A914S380-F1
#
_entry.id   AF-A0A914S380-F1
#
_cell.length_a   1.000
_cell.length_b   1.000
_cell.length_c   1.000
_cell.angle_alpha   90.00
_cell.angle_beta   90.00
_cell.angle_gamma   90.00
#
_symmetry.space_group_name_H-M   'P 1'
#
loop_
_entity.id
_entity.type
_entity.pdbx_description
1 polymer ?
#
loop_
_entity_poly.entity_id
_entity_poly.type
_entity_poly.pdbx_seq_one_letter_code
_entity_poly.pdbx_strand_id
1 'polypeptide(L)'
;MAALVGATGRSDAPGSVSHGYSWVPPGLSRKKVEEYMAQLPNHVVPRVNSSGEKYREKQLMLQLPRQDLSVAYCKHLANAVERKVYDEFINARNEIALDIGFVCPNIPKQMECRKCNGVLEKNEMAVMAPKLGDNCGWHPACFICHTCEQVNMHSHVHLRLFRG
;
A
#
# COMPACT_ATOMS: atom_id res chain seq x y z
N MET A 1 0.12 -48.54 14.60
CA MET A 1 -0.67 -47.44 15.17
C MET A 1 0.27 -46.31 15.56
N ALA A 2 0.34 -45.26 14.75
CA ALA A 2 0.66 -43.87 15.11
C ALA A 2 0.89 -43.10 13.80
N ALA A 3 -0.15 -42.44 13.31
CA ALA A 3 -0.05 -41.48 12.23
C ALA A 3 0.52 -40.18 12.81
N LEU A 4 1.66 -39.71 12.30
CA LEU A 4 2.15 -38.36 12.57
C LEU A 4 1.55 -37.41 11.54
N VAL A 5 0.59 -36.63 12.02
CA VAL A 5 -0.09 -35.54 11.31
C VAL A 5 0.96 -34.48 10.96
N GLY A 6 1.31 -34.40 9.67
CA GLY A 6 2.18 -33.36 9.13
C GLY A 6 1.50 -31.99 9.23
N ALA A 7 2.05 -31.15 10.10
CA ALA A 7 1.59 -29.80 10.35
C ALA A 7 1.55 -28.95 9.07
N THR A 8 0.40 -28.37 8.78
CA THR A 8 0.19 -27.35 7.75
C THR A 8 0.85 -26.04 8.17
N GLY A 9 2.10 -25.83 7.76
CA GLY A 9 2.75 -24.51 7.86
C GLY A 9 2.33 -23.62 6.68
N ARG A 10 1.16 -22.97 6.76
CA ARG A 10 0.90 -21.80 5.90
C ARG A 10 1.68 -20.64 6.49
N SER A 11 2.64 -20.12 5.73
CA SER A 11 3.36 -18.89 6.06
C SER A 11 2.37 -17.73 6.08
N ASP A 12 2.01 -17.24 7.26
CA ASP A 12 1.27 -15.99 7.43
C ASP A 12 2.19 -14.82 7.08
N ALA A 13 2.24 -14.48 5.79
CA ALA A 13 2.83 -13.24 5.33
C ALA A 13 2.00 -12.04 5.84
N PRO A 14 2.61 -10.86 6.03
CA PRO A 14 1.89 -9.66 6.46
C PRO A 14 0.78 -9.29 5.45
N GLY A 15 -0.47 -9.51 5.84
CA GLY A 15 -1.66 -9.34 4.98
C GLY A 15 -2.54 -10.59 4.82
N SER A 16 -2.54 -11.50 5.81
CA SER A 16 -3.25 -12.78 5.76
C SER A 16 -4.67 -12.63 5.19
N VAL A 17 -4.84 -13.23 4.01
CA VAL A 17 -6.02 -13.18 3.15
C VAL A 17 -7.18 -13.80 3.91
N SER A 18 -8.05 -12.97 4.49
CA SER A 18 -9.22 -13.42 5.21
C SER A 18 -10.40 -12.49 4.95
N HIS A 19 -11.60 -13.06 4.88
CA HIS A 19 -12.89 -12.37 4.69
C HIS A 19 -13.25 -11.93 3.26
N GLY A 20 -12.73 -12.63 2.24
CA GLY A 20 -13.15 -12.40 0.85
C GLY A 20 -12.55 -11.14 0.20
N TYR A 21 -11.53 -10.54 0.81
CA TYR A 21 -10.66 -9.54 0.18
C TYR A 21 -9.32 -10.17 -0.21
N SER A 22 -8.78 -9.78 -1.37
CA SER A 22 -7.43 -10.18 -1.80
C SER A 22 -6.32 -9.37 -1.14
N TRP A 23 -6.69 -8.31 -0.41
CA TRP A 23 -5.80 -7.51 0.41
C TRP A 23 -6.55 -6.72 1.47
N VAL A 24 -5.92 -6.53 2.63
CA VAL A 24 -6.41 -5.66 3.71
C VAL A 24 -5.25 -4.84 4.30
N PRO A 25 -5.51 -3.64 4.85
CA PRO A 25 -4.47 -2.90 5.58
C PRO A 25 -3.99 -3.69 6.80
N PRO A 26 -2.66 -3.73 7.05
CA PRO A 26 -2.10 -4.48 8.17
C PRO A 26 -2.47 -3.85 9.52
N GLY A 27 -2.50 -4.66 10.57
CA GLY A 27 -2.71 -4.19 11.96
C GLY A 27 -4.14 -3.76 12.31
N LEU A 28 -5.10 -3.92 11.39
CA LEU A 28 -6.51 -3.62 11.65
C LEU A 28 -7.29 -4.84 12.15
N SER A 29 -8.25 -4.61 13.04
CA SER A 29 -9.27 -5.60 13.37
C SER A 29 -10.25 -5.78 12.22
N ARG A 30 -10.97 -6.91 12.17
CA ARG A 30 -11.98 -7.18 11.13
C ARG A 30 -12.98 -6.04 10.96
N LYS A 31 -13.52 -5.50 12.07
CA LYS A 31 -14.46 -4.38 12.02
C LYS A 31 -13.84 -3.14 11.35
N LYS A 32 -12.58 -2.86 11.66
CA LYS A 32 -11.85 -1.71 11.08
C LYS A 32 -11.47 -1.93 9.62
N VAL A 33 -11.26 -3.17 9.20
CA VAL A 33 -11.10 -3.50 7.76
C VAL A 33 -12.39 -3.19 7.00
N GLU A 34 -13.55 -3.64 7.47
CA GLU A 34 -14.82 -3.33 6.79
C GLU A 34 -15.09 -1.82 6.75
N GLU A 35 -14.81 -1.10 7.84
CA GLU A 35 -14.89 0.36 7.91
C GLU A 35 -13.96 1.06 6.90
N TYR A 36 -12.74 0.55 6.72
CA TYR A 36 -11.82 1.06 5.70
C TYR A 36 -12.36 0.82 4.29
N MET A 37 -12.78 -0.42 3.99
CA MET A 37 -13.27 -0.80 2.66
C MET A 37 -14.55 -0.06 2.28
N ALA A 38 -15.43 0.24 3.24
CA ALA A 38 -16.66 1.01 3.02
C ALA A 38 -16.42 2.47 2.62
N GLN A 39 -15.24 3.02 2.91
CA GLN A 39 -14.87 4.38 2.53
C GLN A 39 -14.29 4.48 1.12
N LEU A 40 -14.06 3.35 0.44
CA LEU A 40 -13.47 3.31 -0.90
C LEU A 40 -14.58 3.20 -1.97
N PRO A 41 -14.36 3.72 -3.19
CA PRO A 41 -15.30 3.48 -4.28
C PRO A 41 -15.49 1.97 -4.54
N ASN A 42 -16.73 1.52 -4.67
CA ASN A 42 -17.06 0.08 -4.78
C ASN A 42 -16.25 -0.67 -5.85
N HIS A 43 -15.96 -0.02 -6.98
CA HIS A 43 -15.24 -0.63 -8.10
C HIS A 43 -13.74 -0.83 -7.85
N VAL A 44 -13.17 -0.20 -6.81
CA VAL A 44 -11.75 -0.35 -6.43
C VAL A 44 -11.55 -1.28 -5.22
N VAL A 45 -12.62 -1.65 -4.50
CA VAL A 45 -12.52 -2.53 -3.32
C VAL A 45 -12.03 -3.92 -3.75
N PRO A 46 -10.91 -4.43 -3.19
CA PRO A 46 -10.24 -5.62 -3.70
C PRO A 46 -10.88 -6.90 -3.16
N ARG A 47 -12.14 -7.15 -3.49
CA ARG A 47 -12.80 -8.42 -3.18
C ARG A 47 -12.23 -9.52 -4.07
N VAL A 48 -12.04 -10.73 -3.53
CA VAL A 48 -11.57 -11.89 -4.30
C VAL A 48 -12.50 -12.14 -5.48
N ASN A 49 -11.94 -12.37 -6.66
CA ASN A 49 -12.60 -12.55 -7.95
C ASN A 49 -13.39 -11.33 -8.45
N SER A 50 -13.14 -10.12 -7.92
CA SER A 50 -13.86 -8.90 -8.33
C SER A 50 -13.08 -8.03 -9.32
N SER A 51 -13.74 -7.02 -9.89
CA SER A 51 -13.06 -5.97 -10.68
C SER A 51 -12.04 -5.20 -9.86
N GLY A 52 -12.30 -5.00 -8.56
CA GLY A 52 -11.40 -4.27 -7.67
C GLY A 52 -10.12 -5.05 -7.36
N GLU A 53 -10.17 -6.38 -7.33
CA GLU A 53 -8.95 -7.20 -7.25
C GLU A 53 -8.09 -7.03 -8.51
N LYS A 54 -8.69 -7.18 -9.70
CA LYS A 54 -8.00 -6.95 -10.97
C LYS A 54 -7.46 -5.53 -11.09
N TYR A 55 -8.20 -4.55 -10.60
CA TYR A 55 -7.77 -3.16 -10.53
C TYR A 55 -6.52 -3.02 -9.65
N ARG A 56 -6.54 -3.61 -8.45
CA ARG A 56 -5.38 -3.61 -7.54
C ARG A 56 -4.16 -4.27 -8.16
N GLU A 57 -4.32 -5.40 -8.86
CA GLU A 57 -3.22 -6.05 -9.57
C GLU A 57 -2.60 -5.15 -10.65
N LYS A 58 -3.44 -4.45 -11.43
CA LYS A 58 -2.96 -3.44 -12.39
C LYS A 58 -2.21 -2.31 -11.70
N GLN A 59 -2.72 -1.80 -10.57
CA GLN A 59 -2.05 -0.76 -9.81
C GLN A 59 -0.70 -1.21 -9.27
N LEU A 60 -0.60 -2.44 -8.76
CA LEU A 60 0.67 -3.01 -8.33
C LEU A 60 1.68 -3.05 -9.48
N MET A 61 1.27 -3.45 -10.68
CA MET A 61 2.17 -3.51 -11.83
C MET A 61 2.64 -2.12 -12.29
N LEU A 62 1.75 -1.11 -12.25
CA LEU A 62 2.05 0.24 -12.70
C LEU A 62 2.87 1.03 -11.67
N GLN A 63 2.50 0.95 -10.39
CA GLN A 63 3.10 1.75 -9.32
C GLN A 63 4.32 1.07 -8.68
N LEU A 64 4.41 -0.26 -8.75
CA LEU A 64 5.51 -1.06 -8.23
C LEU A 64 6.02 -2.07 -9.27
N PRO A 65 6.63 -1.62 -10.37
CA PRO A 65 7.25 -2.51 -11.33
C PRO A 65 8.18 -3.51 -10.62
N ARG A 66 8.22 -4.78 -11.07
CA ARG A 66 9.10 -5.77 -10.41
C ARG A 66 10.58 -5.41 -10.56
N GLN A 67 10.91 -4.74 -11.65
CA GLN A 67 12.21 -4.13 -11.94
C GLN A 67 12.60 -3.09 -10.90
N ASP A 68 11.64 -2.52 -10.17
CA ASP A 68 11.88 -1.55 -9.12
C ASP A 68 12.15 -2.21 -7.75
N LEU A 69 11.94 -3.53 -7.64
CA LEU A 69 12.13 -4.31 -6.41
C LEU A 69 13.39 -5.18 -6.44
N SER A 70 13.81 -5.64 -7.61
CA SER A 70 15.03 -6.45 -7.73
C SER A 70 15.59 -6.41 -9.15
N VAL A 71 16.93 -6.31 -9.22
CA VAL A 71 17.71 -6.44 -10.45
C VAL A 71 17.45 -7.77 -11.17
N ALA A 72 17.02 -8.82 -10.46
CA ALA A 72 16.70 -10.12 -11.05
C ALA A 72 15.56 -10.06 -12.07
N TYR A 73 14.73 -9.00 -12.02
CA TYR A 73 13.65 -8.77 -12.99
C TYR A 73 14.08 -7.89 -14.18
N CYS A 74 15.31 -7.39 -14.20
CA CYS A 74 15.85 -6.51 -15.24
C CYS A 74 16.62 -7.31 -16.31
N LYS A 75 15.89 -7.84 -17.31
CA LYS A 75 16.45 -8.73 -18.35
C LYS A 75 17.44 -8.06 -19.33
N HIS A 76 17.53 -6.73 -19.32
CA HIS A 76 18.27 -5.95 -20.32
C HIS A 76 19.49 -5.20 -19.74
N LEU A 77 19.95 -5.54 -18.53
CA LEU A 77 21.19 -5.00 -17.96
C LEU A 77 22.36 -5.90 -18.36
N ALA A 78 22.91 -5.65 -19.54
CA ALA A 78 23.92 -6.47 -20.18
C ALA A 78 25.28 -6.42 -19.45
N ASN A 79 25.70 -5.23 -19.00
CA ASN A 79 27.04 -5.03 -18.45
C ASN A 79 27.06 -4.48 -17.00
N ALA A 80 28.24 -4.49 -16.39
CA ALA A 80 28.41 -4.08 -14.99
C ALA A 80 28.15 -2.58 -14.78
N VAL A 81 28.37 -1.75 -15.81
CA VAL A 81 28.10 -0.31 -15.75
C VAL A 81 26.61 -0.06 -15.66
N GLU A 82 25.81 -0.71 -16.51
CA GLU A 82 24.34 -0.61 -16.48
C GLU A 82 23.75 -1.09 -15.15
N ARG A 83 24.29 -2.17 -14.58
CA ARG A 83 23.90 -2.64 -13.25
C ARG A 83 24.21 -1.60 -12.15
N LYS A 84 25.38 -0.96 -12.21
CA LYS A 84 25.74 0.12 -11.27
C LYS A 84 24.81 1.33 -11.41
N VAL A 85 24.50 1.75 -12.63
CA VAL A 85 23.57 2.86 -12.89
C VAL A 85 22.16 2.52 -12.39
N TYR A 86 21.72 1.27 -12.57
CA TYR A 86 20.46 0.80 -12.01
C TYR A 86 20.46 0.85 -10.47
N ASP A 87 21.52 0.38 -9.80
CA ASP A 87 21.62 0.42 -8.34
C ASP A 87 21.61 1.88 -7.83
N GLU A 88 22.33 2.78 -8.50
CA GLU A 88 22.33 4.22 -8.20
C GLU A 88 20.92 4.82 -8.38
N PHE A 89 20.21 4.46 -9.45
CA PHE A 89 18.82 4.88 -9.66
C PHE A 89 17.90 4.39 -8.54
N ILE A 90 17.97 3.10 -8.18
CA ILE A 90 17.15 2.53 -7.11
C ILE A 90 17.45 3.21 -5.77
N ASN A 91 18.72 3.45 -5.45
CA ASN A 91 19.17 4.12 -4.23
C ASN A 91 18.71 5.58 -4.18
N ALA A 92 18.98 6.37 -5.23
CA ALA A 92 18.54 7.76 -5.30
C ALA A 92 17.01 7.88 -5.20
N ARG A 93 16.29 7.01 -5.92
CA ARG A 93 14.83 6.91 -5.80
C ARG A 93 14.46 6.62 -4.35
N ASN A 94 15.17 5.71 -3.65
CA ASN A 94 14.84 5.25 -2.28
C ASN A 94 15.06 6.36 -1.26
N GLU A 95 16.09 7.18 -1.47
CA GLU A 95 16.37 8.37 -0.67
C GLU A 95 15.32 9.46 -0.86
N ILE A 96 14.78 9.60 -2.07
CA ILE A 96 13.73 10.59 -2.39
C ILE A 96 12.33 10.12 -1.95
N ALA A 97 12.16 8.84 -1.61
CA ALA A 97 10.90 8.29 -1.11
C ALA A 97 10.51 8.97 0.21
N LEU A 98 9.47 9.82 0.19
CA LEU A 98 9.15 10.59 1.39
C LEU A 98 8.55 9.72 2.50
N ASP A 99 7.61 8.81 2.26
CA ASP A 99 7.10 7.91 3.31
C ASP A 99 6.39 6.63 2.82
N ILE A 100 5.93 5.79 3.75
CA ILE A 100 4.92 4.76 3.55
C ILE A 100 3.68 5.16 4.35
N GLY A 101 2.56 5.34 3.66
CA GLY A 101 1.27 5.59 4.32
C GLY A 101 0.81 4.36 5.10
N PHE A 102 0.30 4.55 6.32
CA PHE A 102 -0.34 3.50 7.11
C PHE A 102 -1.75 3.92 7.53
N VAL A 103 -2.63 2.95 7.75
CA VAL A 103 -3.99 3.23 8.23
C VAL A 103 -3.97 3.39 9.73
N CYS A 104 -4.26 4.60 10.20
CA CYS A 104 -4.54 4.89 11.60
C CYS A 104 -6.04 4.68 11.86
N PRO A 105 -6.44 3.68 12.67
CA PRO A 105 -7.85 3.36 12.87
C PRO A 105 -8.63 4.45 13.63
N ASN A 106 -7.92 5.26 14.41
CA ASN A 106 -8.46 6.33 15.24
C ASN A 106 -7.39 7.43 15.39
N ILE A 107 -7.51 8.54 14.67
CA ILE A 107 -6.54 9.64 14.77
C ILE A 107 -6.65 10.35 16.12
N PRO A 108 -5.52 10.76 16.74
CA PRO A 108 -5.52 11.31 18.09
C PRO A 108 -6.07 12.75 18.18
N LYS A 109 -6.11 13.46 17.06
CA LYS A 109 -6.56 14.85 16.96
C LYS A 109 -7.12 15.14 15.57
N GLN A 110 -7.95 16.16 15.49
CA GLN A 110 -8.51 16.67 14.24
C GLN A 110 -7.39 17.20 13.34
N MET A 111 -7.52 16.98 12.03
CA MET A 111 -6.61 17.53 11.01
C MET A 111 -7.32 17.71 9.68
N GLU A 112 -6.64 18.30 8.73
CA GLU A 112 -7.15 18.53 7.38
C GLU A 112 -6.63 17.45 6.42
N CYS A 113 -7.51 16.91 5.58
CA CYS A 113 -7.12 15.98 4.54
C CYS A 113 -6.31 16.70 3.47
N ARG A 114 -5.09 16.21 3.23
CA ARG A 114 -4.13 16.77 2.27
C ARG A 114 -4.55 16.76 0.80
N LYS A 115 -5.64 16.07 0.43
CA LYS A 115 -6.15 16.03 -0.94
C LYS A 115 -7.39 16.91 -1.12
N CYS A 116 -8.42 16.69 -0.31
CA CYS A 116 -9.72 17.34 -0.49
C CYS A 116 -9.90 18.58 0.37
N ASN A 117 -8.94 18.90 1.25
CA ASN A 117 -9.02 19.98 2.24
C ASN A 117 -10.22 19.83 3.20
N GLY A 118 -10.83 18.64 3.24
CA GLY A 118 -11.91 18.30 4.16
C GLY A 118 -11.38 17.92 5.53
N VAL A 119 -12.26 17.96 6.52
CA VAL A 119 -11.91 17.66 7.92
C VAL A 119 -11.78 16.15 8.14
N LEU A 120 -10.75 15.76 8.91
CA LEU A 120 -10.57 14.44 9.52
C LEU A 120 -10.76 14.61 11.02
N GLU A 121 -11.86 14.07 11.57
CA GLU A 121 -12.21 14.29 12.98
C GLU A 121 -11.44 13.38 13.95
N LYS A 122 -11.29 13.84 15.19
CA LYS A 122 -10.66 13.02 16.24
C LYS A 122 -11.37 11.68 16.37
N ASN A 123 -10.58 10.60 16.51
CA ASN A 123 -11.01 9.20 16.56
C ASN A 123 -11.55 8.63 15.25
N GLU A 124 -11.53 9.38 14.14
CA GLU A 124 -11.83 8.82 12.81
C GLU A 124 -10.64 8.05 12.23
N MET A 125 -10.92 7.22 11.23
CA MET A 125 -9.90 6.53 10.48
C MET A 125 -9.27 7.45 9.44
N ALA A 126 -7.94 7.42 9.34
CA ALA A 126 -7.20 8.14 8.30
C ALA A 126 -6.02 7.31 7.82
N VAL A 127 -5.54 7.62 6.62
CA VAL A 127 -4.20 7.20 6.18
C VAL A 127 -3.21 8.27 6.63
N MET A 128 -2.12 7.88 7.28
CA MET A 128 -1.12 8.78 7.85
C MET A 128 0.26 8.55 7.21
N ALA A 129 1.02 9.63 7.01
CA ALA A 129 2.39 9.60 6.51
C ALA A 129 3.31 10.50 7.37
N PRO A 130 3.87 9.99 8.50
CA PRO A 130 4.66 10.76 9.45
C PRO A 130 5.86 11.53 8.86
N LYS A 131 6.56 10.98 7.87
CA LYS A 131 7.74 11.61 7.27
C LYS A 131 7.40 12.80 6.37
N LEU A 132 6.13 13.01 6.05
CA LEU A 132 5.66 14.24 5.40
C LEU A 132 5.31 15.36 6.39
N GLY A 133 5.57 15.15 7.67
CA GLY A 133 5.36 16.11 8.74
C GLY A 133 4.20 15.73 9.66
N ASP A 134 4.19 16.40 10.80
CA ASP A 134 3.15 16.21 11.80
C ASP A 134 1.78 16.59 11.20
N ASN A 135 0.79 15.69 11.37
CA ASN A 135 -0.58 15.83 10.88
C ASN A 135 -0.75 15.68 9.37
N CYS A 136 0.12 14.91 8.72
CA CYS A 136 -0.09 14.55 7.33
C CYS A 136 -1.06 13.37 7.21
N GLY A 137 -2.33 13.66 6.92
CA GLY A 137 -3.41 12.68 6.85
C GLY A 137 -4.29 12.79 5.61
N TRP A 138 -4.91 11.68 5.21
CA TRP A 138 -5.90 11.59 4.15
C TRP A 138 -7.08 10.74 4.59
N HIS A 139 -8.28 11.05 4.09
CA HIS A 139 -9.34 10.04 4.06
C HIS A 139 -8.88 8.82 3.24
N PRO A 140 -9.35 7.60 3.54
CA PRO A 140 -9.01 6.40 2.78
C PRO A 140 -9.16 6.55 1.25
N ALA A 141 -10.27 7.08 0.76
CA ALA A 141 -10.47 7.35 -0.68
C ALA A 141 -9.66 8.56 -1.21
N CYS A 142 -9.17 9.41 -0.33
CA CYS A 142 -8.33 10.55 -0.69
C CYS A 142 -6.85 10.19 -0.81
N PHE A 143 -6.44 9.01 -0.33
CA PHE A 143 -5.07 8.55 -0.47
C PHE A 143 -4.86 7.91 -1.85
N ILE A 144 -4.60 8.77 -2.85
CA ILE A 144 -4.37 8.40 -4.25
C ILE A 144 -2.97 8.77 -4.71
N CYS A 145 -2.47 8.12 -5.75
CA CYS A 145 -1.26 8.53 -6.45
C CYS A 145 -1.53 9.78 -7.30
N HIS A 146 -0.75 10.86 -7.15
CA HIS A 146 -0.95 12.10 -7.92
C HIS A 146 -0.62 11.95 -9.41
N THR A 147 0.22 10.98 -9.80
CA THR A 147 0.60 10.77 -11.21
C THR A 147 -0.46 10.03 -12.01
N CYS A 148 -1.15 9.06 -11.40
CA CYS A 148 -2.15 8.25 -12.10
C CYS A 148 -3.58 8.43 -11.58
N GLU A 149 -3.75 9.24 -10.54
CA GLU A 149 -5.02 9.58 -9.87
C GLU A 149 -5.77 8.39 -9.23
N GLN A 150 -5.07 7.28 -8.99
CA GLN A 150 -5.65 6.00 -8.57
C GLN A 150 -5.50 5.74 -7.07
N VAL A 151 -6.47 5.04 -6.47
CA VAL A 151 -6.46 4.71 -5.03
C VAL A 151 -5.38 3.69 -4.72
N ASN A 152 -4.68 3.94 -3.61
CA ASN A 152 -3.53 3.17 -3.20
C ASN A 152 -3.90 2.06 -2.22
N MET A 153 -3.80 0.81 -2.66
CA MET A 153 -4.22 -0.37 -1.87
C MET A 153 -3.10 -1.41 -1.75
N HIS A 154 -1.94 -0.99 -1.24
CA HIS A 154 -0.74 -1.83 -1.22
C HIS A 154 -0.30 -2.20 0.20
N SER A 155 0.00 -3.48 0.39
CA SER A 155 0.65 -4.00 1.60
C SER A 155 2.11 -3.59 1.55
N HIS A 156 2.53 -2.82 2.55
CA HIS A 156 3.94 -2.63 2.94
C HIS A 156 4.92 -1.96 1.96
N VAL A 157 4.56 -1.42 0.79
CA VAL A 157 5.59 -0.92 -0.14
C VAL A 157 5.19 0.38 -0.85
N HIS A 158 5.96 1.43 -0.55
CA HIS A 158 6.26 2.62 -1.35
C HIS A 158 5.12 3.24 -2.17
N LEU A 159 4.29 4.05 -1.51
CA LEU A 159 4.01 5.34 -2.14
C LEU A 159 5.09 6.28 -1.70
N ARG A 160 6.15 6.32 -2.50
CA ARG A 160 6.99 7.51 -2.56
C ARG A 160 6.05 8.64 -2.91
N LEU A 161 5.58 9.32 -1.89
CA LEU A 161 5.10 10.68 -2.04
C LEU A 161 6.35 11.37 -2.59
N PHE A 162 6.37 11.66 -3.87
CA PHE A 162 7.37 12.54 -4.42
C PHE A 162 6.86 13.95 -4.12
N ARG A 163 7.76 14.87 -3.78
CA ARG A 163 7.37 16.28 -3.66
C ARG A 163 6.71 16.68 -4.99
N GLY A 164 5.43 17.07 -4.92
CA GLY A 164 4.82 17.86 -5.98
C GLY A 164 5.50 19.22 -6.06
#